data_AF-A0A699X7L6-F1
#
_entry.id   AF-A0A699X7L6-F1
#
_cell.length_a   1.000
_cell.length_b   1.000
_cell.length_c   1.000
_cell.angle_alpha   90.00
_cell.angle_beta   90.00
_cell.angle_gamma   90.00
#
_symmetry.space_group_name_H-M   'P 1'
#
loop_
_entity.id
_entity.type
_entity.pdbx_description
1 polymer ?
#
loop_
_entity_poly.entity_id
_entity_poly.type
_entity_poly.pdbx_seq_one_letter_code
_entity_poly.pdbx_strand_id
1 'polypeptide(L)' 'LIAARYQEGLRDSGLILPTIAEGCESAWHLYVVRHPQRDKLARALSEKGIGTVIHYPIPPHLQPAYAEAGIAAGSLPVSE' A
#
# COMPACT_ATOMS: atom_id res chain seq x y z
N LEU A 1 1.39 16.76 12.81
CA LEU A 1 0.92 16.40 11.44
C LEU A 1 0.06 15.14 11.51
N ILE A 2 -0.94 14.98 10.64
CA ILE A 2 -1.88 13.82 10.67
C ILE A 2 -1.13 12.48 10.54
N ALA A 3 -0.15 12.39 9.64
CA ALA A 3 0.65 11.17 9.45
C ALA A 3 1.41 10.74 10.72
N ALA A 4 1.94 11.68 11.51
CA ALA A 4 2.61 11.36 12.77
C ALA A 4 1.63 10.76 13.80
N ARG A 5 0.36 11.17 13.79
CA ARG A 5 -0.67 10.56 14.65
C ARG A 5 -0.99 9.13 14.22
N TYR A 6 -1.04 8.86 12.92
CA TYR A 6 -1.16 7.49 12.44
C TYR A 6 0.07 6.64 12.76
N GLN A 7 1.27 7.20 12.64
CA GLN A 7 2.52 6.50 12.96
C GLN A 7 2.54 6.03 14.41
N GLU A 8 2.16 6.92 15.32
CA GLU A 8 2.11 6.61 16.75
C GLU A 8 0.95 5.67 17.09
N GLY A 9 -0.26 6.01 16.66
CA GLY A 9 -1.48 5.26 17.02
C GLY A 9 -1.58 3.87 16.40
N LEU A 10 -0.83 3.58 15.33
CA LEU A 10 -0.83 2.28 14.64
C LEU A 10 0.43 1.46 14.90
N ARG A 11 1.37 1.93 15.73
CA ARG A 11 2.68 1.29 15.95
C ARG A 11 2.58 -0.21 16.26
N ASP A 12 1.63 -0.59 17.11
CA ASP A 12 1.45 -1.96 17.58
C ASP A 12 0.26 -2.68 16.92
N SER A 13 -0.23 -2.15 15.80
CA SER A 13 -1.39 -2.71 15.09
C SER A 13 -1.10 -4.00 14.31
N GLY A 14 0.17 -4.39 14.17
CA GLY A 14 0.60 -5.47 13.27
C GLY A 14 0.63 -5.07 11.79
N LEU A 15 0.33 -3.80 11.47
CA LEU A 15 0.48 -3.26 10.12
C LEU A 15 1.93 -2.90 9.84
N ILE A 16 2.36 -3.10 8.60
CA ILE A 16 3.63 -2.53 8.13
C ILE A 16 3.35 -1.07 7.75
N LEU A 17 3.86 -0.14 8.57
CA LEU A 17 3.68 1.30 8.41
C LEU A 17 4.62 1.88 7.34
N PRO A 18 4.27 3.04 6.73
CA PRO A 18 5.16 3.70 5.79
C PRO A 18 6.39 4.27 6.51
N THR A 19 7.52 4.29 5.83
CA THR A 19 8.78 4.89 6.31
C THR A 19 9.20 6.01 5.37
N ILE A 20 9.84 7.04 5.91
CA ILE A 20 10.48 8.09 5.10
C ILE A 20 11.96 7.73 4.96
N ALA A 21 12.49 7.83 3.74
CA ALA A 21 13.93 7.65 3.51
C ALA A 21 14.74 8.75 4.20
N GLU A 22 16.00 8.44 4.54
CA GLU A 22 16.89 9.40 5.19
C GLU A 22 17.09 10.66 4.33
N GLY A 23 17.06 11.84 4.97
CA GLY A 23 17.22 13.12 4.28
C GLY A 23 16.01 13.56 3.43
N CYS A 24 14.91 12.82 3.45
CA CYS A 24 13.69 13.19 2.74
C CYS A 24 12.60 13.73 3.68
N GLU A 25 11.73 14.56 3.10
CA GLU A 25 10.46 14.94 3.72
C GLU A 25 9.30 14.47 2.83
N SER A 26 8.20 14.05 3.47
CA SER A 26 7.00 13.61 2.75
C SER A 26 5.90 14.65 2.88
N ALA A 27 5.30 15.03 1.76
CA ALA A 27 4.05 15.78 1.72
C ALA A 27 2.81 14.91 2.07
N TRP A 28 3.00 13.60 2.26
CA TRP A 28 1.96 12.64 2.66
C TRP A 28 0.74 12.61 1.74
N HIS A 29 0.94 12.60 0.41
CA HIS A 29 -0.15 12.41 -0.55
C HIS A 29 -0.97 11.13 -0.25
N LEU A 30 -0.29 10.06 0.17
CA LEU A 30 -0.89 8.82 0.65
C LEU A 30 -0.20 8.37 1.95
N TYR A 31 -0.97 7.78 2.86
CA TYR A 31 -0.46 7.04 4.01
C TYR A 31 -0.70 5.55 3.78
N VAL A 32 0.31 4.87 3.23
CA VAL A 32 0.18 3.48 2.75
C VAL A 32 0.64 2.50 3.84
N VAL A 33 -0.25 1.59 4.24
CA VAL A 33 0.07 0.45 5.12
C VAL A 33 0.02 -0.85 4.33
N ARG A 34 0.78 -1.87 4.76
CA ARG A 34 0.76 -3.22 4.16
C ARG A 34 0.33 -4.27 5.16
N HIS A 35 -0.43 -5.25 4.69
CA HIS A 35 -0.90 -6.40 5.47
C HIS A 35 -1.13 -7.60 4.51
N PRO A 36 -0.77 -8.84 4.89
CA PRO A 36 -0.93 -10.02 4.02
C PRO A 36 -2.39 -10.32 3.66
N GLN A 37 -3.33 -9.93 4.53
CA GLN A 37 -4.78 -10.04 4.28
C GLN A 37 -5.39 -8.67 3.91
N ARG A 38 -4.79 -7.98 2.93
CA ARG A 38 -5.16 -6.61 2.53
C ARG A 38 -6.65 -6.44 2.26
N ASP A 39 -7.25 -7.32 1.48
CA ASP A 39 -8.68 -7.20 1.10
C ASP A 39 -9.61 -7.40 2.30
N LYS A 40 -9.27 -8.34 3.20
CA LYS A 40 -10.02 -8.56 4.44
C LYS A 40 -9.95 -7.33 5.35
N LEU A 41 -8.78 -6.72 5.47
CA LEU A 41 -8.60 -5.49 6.24
C LEU A 41 -9.40 -4.33 5.64
N ALA A 42 -9.30 -4.12 4.33
CA ALA A 42 -10.04 -3.06 3.63
C ALA A 42 -11.55 -3.19 3.82
N ARG A 43 -12.09 -4.42 3.74
CA ARG A 43 -13.49 -4.71 4.01
C ARG A 43 -13.87 -4.40 5.47
N ALA A 44 -13.09 -4.88 6.45
CA ALA A 44 -13.37 -4.64 7.86
C ALA A 44 -13.32 -3.16 8.25
N LEU A 45 -12.45 -2.38 7.61
CA LEU A 45 -12.41 -0.92 7.74
C LEU A 45 -13.65 -0.27 7.12
N SER A 46 -14.05 -0.69 5.93
CA SER A 46 -15.25 -0.20 5.25
C SER A 46 -16.53 -0.47 6.05
N GLU A 47 -16.67 -1.65 6.65
CA GLU A 47 -17.78 -2.01 7.55
C GLU A 47 -17.85 -1.10 8.79
N LYS A 48 -16.73 -0.47 9.18
CA LYS A 48 -16.64 0.54 10.26
C LYS A 48 -16.74 1.98 9.75
N GLY A 49 -17.06 2.19 8.47
CA GLY A 49 -17.17 3.52 7.86
C GLY A 49 -15.83 4.17 7.50
N ILE A 50 -14.73 3.41 7.49
CA ILE A 50 -13.39 3.90 7.15
C ILE A 50 -13.09 3.55 5.69
N GLY A 51 -13.11 4.56 4.82
CA GLY A 51 -12.77 4.40 3.40
C GLY A 51 -11.28 4.18 3.18
N THR A 52 -10.93 3.27 2.26
CA THR A 52 -9.55 3.02 1.83
C THR A 52 -9.47 2.89 0.30
N VAL A 53 -8.28 3.11 -0.25
CA VAL A 53 -7.98 2.93 -1.69
C VAL A 53 -6.69 2.13 -1.81
N ILE A 54 -6.63 1.28 -2.83
CA ILE A 54 -5.44 0.52 -3.19
C ILE A 54 -4.66 1.27 -4.26
N HIS A 55 -3.36 1.47 -4.03
CA HIS A 55 -2.46 2.15 -4.94
C HIS A 55 -1.17 1.32 -5.16
N TYR A 56 -1.13 0.38 -6.09
CA TYR A 56 -2.17 -0.03 -7.06
C TYR A 56 -2.47 -1.53 -6.93
N PRO A 57 -3.63 -2.02 -7.42
CA PRO A 57 -4.01 -3.43 -7.25
C PRO A 57 -3.32 -4.39 -8.21
N ILE A 58 -2.84 -3.89 -9.35
CA ILE A 58 -2.19 -4.68 -10.41
C ILE A 58 -0.90 -3.97 -10.79
N PRO A 59 0.28 -4.62 -10.70
CA PRO A 59 1.53 -4.01 -11.07
C PRO A 59 1.61 -3.73 -12.58
N PRO A 60 2.40 -2.74 -13.01
CA PRO A 60 2.44 -2.31 -14.41
C PRO A 60 2.69 -3.42 -15.43
N HIS A 61 3.61 -4.36 -15.17
CA HIS A 61 3.95 -5.44 -16.11
C HIS A 61 2.82 -6.46 -16.31
N LEU A 62 1.86 -6.52 -15.40
CA LEU A 62 0.67 -7.36 -15.52
C LEU A 62 -0.55 -6.62 -16.09
N GLN A 63 -0.42 -5.32 -16.37
CA GLN A 63 -1.48 -4.56 -17.04
C GLN A 63 -1.54 -4.90 -18.53
N PRO A 64 -2.73 -4.98 -19.14
CA PRO A 64 -2.87 -5.24 -20.58
C PRO A 64 -2.08 -4.27 -21.47
N ALA A 65 -1.93 -3.02 -21.03
CA ALA A 65 -1.16 -2.00 -21.74
C ALA A 65 0.33 -2.35 -21.92
N TYR A 66 0.87 -3.27 -21.11
CA TYR A 66 2.26 -3.70 -21.15
C TYR A 66 2.44 -5.13 -21.66
N ALA A 67 1.41 -5.74 -22.26
CA ALA A 67 1.46 -7.13 -22.73
C ALA A 67 2.65 -7.41 -23.68
N GLU A 68 3.01 -6.44 -24.53
CA GLU A 68 4.13 -6.55 -25.47
C GLU A 68 5.52 -6.55 -24.80
N ALA A 69 5.62 -6.11 -23.53
CA ALA A 69 6.89 -6.16 -22.80
C ALA A 69 7.34 -7.60 -22.48
N GLY A 70 6.44 -8.58 -22.58
CA GLY A 70 6.76 -10.01 -22.42
C GLY A 70 7.24 -10.40 -21.01
N ILE A 71 7.03 -9.55 -19.99
CA ILE A 71 7.42 -9.82 -18.61
C ILE A 71 6.34 -10.67 -17.96
N ALA A 72 6.66 -11.95 -17.69
CA ALA A 72 5.72 -12.89 -17.10
C ALA A 72 5.48 -12.63 -15.60
N ALA A 73 4.33 -13.06 -15.10
CA ALA A 73 4.07 -13.11 -13.66
C ALA A 73 5.14 -13.94 -12.93
N GLY A 74 5.49 -13.52 -11.73
CA GLY A 74 6.59 -14.04 -10.92
C GLY A 74 7.97 -13.45 -11.27
N SER A 75 8.10 -12.70 -12.37
CA SER A 75 9.39 -12.10 -12.77
C SER A 75 9.77 -10.91 -11.90
N LEU A 76 8.78 -10.19 -11.33
CA LEU A 76 8.99 -9.00 -10.51
C LEU A 76 8.24 -9.13 -9.16
N PRO A 77 8.65 -10.08 -8.29
CA PRO A 77 7.88 -10.48 -7.10
C PRO A 77 7.76 -9.40 -6.01
N VAL A 78 8.58 -8.35 -6.05
CA VAL A 78 8.48 -7.22 -5.11
C VAL A 78 7.27 -6.32 -5.45
N SER A 79 6.85 -6.31 -6.72
CA SER A 79 5.73 -5.49 -7.20
C SER A 79 4.40 -6.25 -7.31
N GLU A 80 4.43 -7.58 -7.25
CA GLU A 80 3.25 -8.46 -7.32
C GLU A 80 2.65 -8.72 -5.94
#